data_AF-A0A397IJK2-F1
#
_entry.id   AF-A0A397IJK2-F1
#
_cell.length_a   1.000
_cell.length_b   1.000
_cell.length_c   1.000
_cell.angle_alpha   90.00
_cell.angle_beta   90.00
_cell.angle_gamma   90.00
#
_symmetry.space_group_name_H-M   'P 1'
#
loop_
_entity.id
_entity.type
_entity.pdbx_description
1 polymer ?
#
loop_
_entity_poly.entity_id
_entity_poly.type
_entity_poly.pdbx_seq_one_letter_code
_entity_poly.pdbx_strand_id
1 'polypeptide(L)'
;MNSYMDWITRSSDQQNLYKENFPEEDIKNFKSNQNKANRKKTISTAMKYSTVTRIIIIILFIVAHVTQAYKIAVKHRFASVCKIYVTDCNGKVLRDDGREDCSRSGTIFDVWDQAPDLYCVHIYPITEPKNNKYVTVTKDDACVFVHGDLFSWSMDLVSSDNCWG
;
A
#
# COMPACT_ATOMS: atom_id res chain seq x y z
N MET A 1 56.46 74.00 18.09
CA MET A 1 55.65 72.77 18.27
C MET A 1 54.20 73.18 18.18
N ASN A 2 53.59 73.04 17.01
CA ASN A 2 52.22 73.48 16.76
C ASN A 2 51.37 72.34 16.22
N SER A 3 50.24 72.17 16.92
CA SER A 3 48.89 72.00 16.37
C SER A 3 48.71 70.96 15.28
N TYR A 4 48.53 69.71 15.70
CA TYR A 4 48.01 68.62 14.86
C TYR A 4 46.86 67.87 15.57
N MET A 5 46.05 68.59 16.33
CA MET A 5 44.94 68.04 17.11
C MET A 5 43.70 68.93 17.06
N ASP A 6 43.21 69.22 15.85
CA ASP A 6 41.95 69.99 15.68
C ASP A 6 41.01 69.46 14.59
N TRP A 7 41.28 68.27 14.05
CA TRP A 7 40.39 67.62 13.07
C TRP A 7 39.40 66.64 13.71
N ILE A 8 39.81 65.88 14.72
CA ILE A 8 39.09 64.65 15.14
C ILE A 8 37.80 64.97 15.92
N THR A 9 37.66 66.17 16.47
CA THR A 9 36.50 66.59 17.26
C THR A 9 35.27 67.00 16.44
N ARG A 10 35.33 67.02 15.10
CA ARG A 10 34.17 67.40 14.26
C ARG A 10 33.35 66.22 13.72
N SER A 11 33.78 64.97 13.97
CA SER A 11 33.10 63.76 13.47
C SER A 11 32.11 63.14 14.46
N SER A 12 32.19 63.48 15.76
CA SER A 12 31.34 62.88 16.81
C SER A 12 30.02 63.60 17.01
N ASP A 13 29.91 64.87 16.62
CA ASP A 13 28.72 65.68 16.90
C ASP A 13 27.58 65.47 15.88
N GLN A 14 27.86 64.88 14.71
CA GLN A 14 26.79 64.55 13.74
C GLN A 14 26.07 63.23 14.02
N GLN A 15 26.58 62.36 14.88
CA GLN A 15 25.90 61.09 15.22
C GLN A 15 24.84 61.22 16.32
N ASN A 16 24.85 62.32 17.09
CA ASN A 16 23.89 62.54 18.18
C ASN A 16 22.66 63.37 17.78
N LEU A 17 22.62 63.93 16.56
CA LEU A 17 21.48 64.70 16.05
C LEU A 17 20.44 63.86 15.28
N TYR A 18 20.69 62.57 15.02
CA TYR A 18 19.80 61.69 14.27
C TYR A 18 19.14 60.58 15.12
N LYS A 19 19.12 60.73 16.44
CA LYS A 19 18.47 59.79 17.37
C LYS A 19 17.23 60.34 18.09
N GLU A 20 16.83 61.58 17.83
CA GLU A 20 15.55 62.10 18.28
C GLU A 20 14.53 62.05 17.14
N ASN A 21 13.37 61.44 17.42
CA ASN A 21 12.15 61.39 16.60
C ASN A 21 11.94 60.15 15.72
N PHE A 22 12.18 58.95 16.24
CA PHE A 22 11.39 57.79 15.82
C PHE A 22 10.63 57.20 17.02
N PRO A 23 9.28 57.26 17.03
CA PRO A 23 8.50 56.67 18.10
C PRO A 23 8.74 55.15 18.15
N GLU A 24 8.97 54.60 19.35
CA GLU A 24 9.20 53.16 19.57
C GLU A 24 8.10 52.26 18.97
N GLU A 25 6.92 52.82 18.75
CA GLU A 25 5.79 52.19 18.09
C GLU A 25 6.10 51.79 16.65
N ASP A 26 6.85 52.60 15.90
CA ASP A 26 7.22 52.31 14.52
C ASP A 26 8.24 51.18 14.42
N ILE A 27 9.16 51.09 15.39
CA ILE A 27 10.14 50.00 15.46
C ILE A 27 9.46 48.67 15.82
N LYS A 28 8.47 48.70 16.72
CA LYS A 28 7.64 47.52 17.05
C LYS A 28 6.80 47.09 15.86
N ASN A 29 6.20 48.03 15.12
CA ASN A 29 5.45 47.76 13.90
C ASN A 29 6.34 47.18 12.79
N PHE A 30 7.56 47.66 12.63
CA PHE A 30 8.51 47.13 11.64
C PHE A 30 8.95 45.71 11.95
N LYS A 31 9.27 45.40 13.22
CA LYS A 31 9.61 44.03 13.66
C LYS A 31 8.40 43.09 13.57
N SER A 32 7.20 43.57 13.91
CA SER A 32 5.95 42.82 13.75
C SER A 32 5.67 42.50 12.27
N ASN A 33 5.90 43.45 11.37
CA ASN A 33 5.73 43.27 9.93
C ASN A 33 6.80 42.35 9.31
N GLN A 34 8.06 42.41 9.76
CA GLN A 34 9.09 41.45 9.36
C GLN A 34 8.78 40.03 9.87
N ASN A 35 8.27 39.88 11.10
CA ASN A 35 7.87 38.58 11.64
C ASN A 35 6.63 38.00 10.92
N LYS A 36 5.68 38.86 10.52
CA LYS A 36 4.56 38.46 9.65
C LYS A 36 5.02 38.07 8.25
N ALA A 37 5.96 38.81 7.65
CA ALA A 37 6.53 38.50 6.35
C ALA A 37 7.33 37.18 6.36
N ASN A 38 8.12 36.95 7.42
CA ASN A 38 8.88 35.71 7.60
C ASN A 38 7.98 34.51 7.90
N ARG A 39 6.92 34.64 8.73
CA ARG A 39 5.90 33.59 8.87
C ARG A 39 5.18 33.28 7.56
N LYS A 40 4.89 34.31 6.74
CA LYS A 40 4.33 34.11 5.39
C LYS A 40 5.29 33.35 4.48
N LYS A 41 6.60 33.57 4.64
CA LYS A 41 7.66 32.93 3.85
C LYS A 41 7.90 31.47 4.27
N THR A 42 7.84 31.14 5.57
CA THR A 42 8.04 29.77 6.07
C THR A 42 6.82 28.87 5.87
N ILE A 43 5.60 29.43 5.84
CA ILE A 43 4.36 28.68 5.54
C ILE A 43 4.19 28.45 4.02
N SER A 44 4.91 29.21 3.18
CA SER A 44 4.87 29.10 1.71
C SER A 44 5.61 27.87 1.14
N THR A 45 6.26 27.07 1.96
CA THR A 45 6.82 25.76 1.56
C THR A 45 5.88 24.59 1.88
N ALA A 46 4.58 24.84 2.08
CA ALA A 46 3.58 23.86 1.73
C ALA A 46 3.55 23.77 0.19
N MET A 47 4.29 22.81 -0.36
CA MET A 47 4.30 22.50 -1.80
C MET A 47 2.84 22.36 -2.24
N LYS A 48 2.33 23.29 -3.06
CA LYS A 48 1.01 23.17 -3.68
C LYS A 48 1.07 21.99 -4.64
N TYR A 49 0.79 20.79 -4.13
CA TYR A 49 0.57 19.63 -4.98
C TYR A 49 -0.58 19.97 -5.92
N SER A 50 -0.28 20.02 -7.21
CA SER A 50 -1.29 20.15 -8.26
C SER A 50 -2.35 19.08 -8.06
N THR A 51 -3.63 19.41 -8.28
CA THR A 51 -4.73 18.44 -8.24
C THR A 51 -4.41 17.22 -9.11
N VAL A 52 -3.69 17.44 -10.21
CA VAL A 52 -3.20 16.40 -11.12
C VAL A 52 -2.22 15.45 -10.44
N THR A 53 -1.24 15.96 -9.68
CA THR A 53 -0.28 15.07 -8.99
C THR A 53 -0.94 14.26 -7.87
N ARG A 54 -1.96 14.81 -7.19
CA ARG A 54 -2.76 14.04 -6.22
C ARG A 54 -3.55 12.92 -6.90
N ILE A 55 -4.18 13.21 -8.04
CA ILE A 55 -4.92 12.20 -8.82
C ILE A 55 -3.98 11.09 -9.28
N ILE A 56 -2.81 11.43 -9.82
CA ILE A 56 -1.80 10.44 -10.26
C ILE A 56 -1.37 9.55 -9.10
N ILE A 57 -1.08 10.11 -7.92
CA ILE A 57 -0.68 9.32 -6.75
C ILE A 57 -1.81 8.37 -6.33
N ILE A 58 -3.07 8.83 -6.29
CA ILE A 58 -4.22 7.98 -5.95
C ILE A 58 -4.36 6.83 -6.95
N ILE A 59 -4.24 7.09 -8.25
CA ILE A 59 -4.31 6.06 -9.29
C ILE A 59 -3.18 5.04 -9.11
N LEU A 60 -1.95 5.49 -8.88
CA LEU A 60 -0.81 4.60 -8.66
C LEU A 60 -1.00 3.72 -7.41
N PHE A 61 -1.53 4.27 -6.32
CA PHE A 61 -1.85 3.49 -5.11
C PHE A 61 -2.93 2.45 -5.36
N ILE A 62 -4.00 2.80 -6.09
CA ILE A 62 -5.07 1.85 -6.45
C ILE A 62 -4.48 0.74 -7.32
N VAL A 63 -3.71 1.08 -8.36
CA VAL A 63 -3.10 0.09 -9.25
C VAL A 63 -2.15 -0.82 -8.47
N ALA A 64 -1.27 -0.28 -7.62
CA ALA A 64 -0.32 -1.08 -6.84
C ALA A 64 -1.01 -2.07 -5.89
N HIS A 65 -2.14 -1.69 -5.27
CA HIS A 65 -2.90 -2.59 -4.39
C HIS A 65 -3.71 -3.63 -5.17
N VAL A 66 -4.14 -3.30 -6.39
CA VAL A 66 -4.86 -4.24 -7.27
C VAL A 66 -3.90 -5.21 -7.96
N THR A 67 -2.61 -4.90 -8.04
CA THR A 67 -1.59 -5.78 -8.66
C THR A 67 -1.04 -6.88 -7.75
N GLN A 68 -1.36 -6.91 -6.46
CA GLN A 68 -1.01 -8.07 -5.62
C GLN A 68 -2.00 -9.19 -5.90
N ALA A 69 -1.51 -10.15 -6.67
CA ALA A 69 -2.32 -11.16 -7.31
C ALA A 69 -1.53 -12.47 -7.20
N TYR A 70 -1.99 -13.37 -6.34
CA TYR A 70 -1.34 -14.66 -6.10
C TYR A 70 -1.91 -15.73 -7.02
N LYS A 71 -1.09 -16.73 -7.34
CA LYS A 71 -1.46 -17.87 -8.18
C LYS A 71 -1.98 -19.03 -7.35
N ILE A 72 -3.10 -19.61 -7.76
CA ILE A 72 -3.62 -20.83 -7.16
C ILE A 72 -3.67 -21.93 -8.22
N ALA A 73 -3.23 -23.11 -7.82
CA ALA A 73 -3.43 -24.34 -8.56
C ALA A 73 -3.93 -25.46 -7.65
N VAL A 74 -4.76 -26.34 -8.22
CA VAL A 74 -5.22 -27.56 -7.58
C VAL A 74 -4.80 -28.75 -8.43
N LYS A 75 -4.11 -29.70 -7.81
CA LYS A 75 -3.59 -30.90 -8.44
C LYS A 75 -4.38 -32.12 -8.00
N HIS A 76 -4.87 -32.85 -8.98
CA HIS A 76 -5.92 -33.85 -8.83
C HIS A 76 -5.32 -35.27 -8.77
N ARG A 77 -5.54 -35.98 -7.66
CA ARG A 77 -5.34 -37.43 -7.48
C ARG A 77 -6.48 -38.05 -6.66
N PHE A 78 -7.69 -37.52 -6.83
CA PHE A 78 -8.86 -37.89 -6.06
C PHE A 78 -9.85 -38.64 -6.94
N ALA A 79 -10.08 -39.94 -6.68
CA ALA A 79 -10.87 -40.81 -7.56
C ALA A 79 -12.38 -40.53 -7.52
N SER A 80 -12.81 -39.33 -7.91
CA SER A 80 -14.21 -38.91 -8.01
C SER A 80 -14.38 -37.63 -8.83
N VAL A 81 -15.63 -37.32 -9.13
CA VAL A 81 -16.05 -36.00 -9.62
C VAL A 81 -16.22 -35.07 -8.42
N CYS A 82 -15.52 -33.93 -8.44
CA CYS A 82 -15.52 -32.98 -7.35
C CYS A 82 -15.90 -31.55 -7.83
N LYS A 83 -16.30 -30.71 -6.88
CA LYS A 83 -16.51 -29.28 -7.09
C LYS A 83 -15.40 -28.52 -6.39
N ILE A 84 -14.80 -27.58 -7.10
CA ILE A 84 -13.72 -26.72 -6.60
C ILE A 84 -14.17 -25.27 -6.72
N TYR A 85 -14.07 -24.53 -5.62
CA TYR A 85 -14.39 -23.11 -5.61
C TYR A 85 -13.59 -22.40 -4.53
N VAL A 86 -13.42 -21.08 -4.69
CA VAL A 86 -12.63 -20.25 -3.79
C VAL A 86 -13.53 -19.20 -3.15
N THR A 87 -13.38 -18.99 -1.85
CA THR A 87 -14.11 -17.96 -1.09
C THR A 87 -13.16 -16.98 -0.43
N ASP A 88 -13.70 -15.87 0.05
CA ASP A 88 -13.00 -14.92 0.93
C ASP A 88 -12.84 -15.41 2.38
N CYS A 89 -12.96 -16.71 2.62
CA CYS A 89 -13.07 -17.36 3.94
C CYS A 89 -14.28 -16.95 4.79
N ASN A 90 -15.04 -15.92 4.40
CA ASN A 90 -16.26 -15.47 5.06
C ASN A 90 -17.53 -15.96 4.34
N GLY A 91 -17.36 -16.80 3.31
CA GLY A 91 -18.46 -17.42 2.56
C GLY A 91 -18.84 -16.71 1.26
N LYS A 92 -18.23 -15.57 0.93
CA LYS A 92 -18.42 -14.96 -0.39
C LYS A 92 -17.57 -15.73 -1.41
N VAL A 93 -18.22 -16.28 -2.43
CA VAL A 93 -17.54 -16.95 -3.54
C VAL A 93 -16.80 -15.91 -4.39
N LEU A 94 -15.50 -16.13 -4.58
CA LEU A 94 -14.62 -15.31 -5.41
C LEU A 94 -14.43 -15.95 -6.79
N ARG A 95 -14.38 -17.28 -6.84
CA ARG A 95 -14.26 -18.07 -8.07
C ARG A 95 -14.92 -19.44 -7.88
N ASP A 96 -15.53 -19.98 -8.92
CA ASP A 96 -16.17 -21.30 -8.91
C ASP A 96 -15.85 -21.98 -10.24
N ASP A 97 -15.08 -23.07 -10.20
CA ASP A 97 -14.76 -23.86 -11.40
C ASP A 97 -15.89 -24.81 -11.78
N GLY A 98 -16.93 -24.92 -10.95
CA GLY A 98 -18.02 -25.84 -11.20
C GLY A 98 -17.59 -27.29 -11.01
N ARG A 99 -18.02 -28.16 -11.94
CA ARG A 99 -17.91 -29.61 -11.82
C ARG A 99 -16.69 -30.10 -12.58
N GLU A 100 -15.76 -30.71 -11.86
CA GLU A 100 -14.51 -31.23 -12.42
C GLU A 100 -14.32 -32.73 -12.17
N ASP A 101 -13.62 -33.40 -13.09
CA ASP A 101 -13.15 -34.76 -12.90
C ASP A 101 -11.81 -34.75 -12.17
N CYS A 102 -11.84 -35.05 -10.87
CA CYS A 102 -10.68 -34.96 -9.99
C CYS A 102 -9.86 -36.26 -9.98
N SER A 103 -10.28 -37.26 -10.77
CA SER A 103 -9.58 -38.54 -10.93
C SER A 103 -8.45 -38.46 -11.95
N ARG A 104 -8.52 -37.51 -12.88
CA ARG A 104 -7.46 -37.29 -13.87
C ARG A 104 -6.24 -36.68 -13.20
N SER A 105 -5.08 -37.30 -13.43
CA SER A 105 -3.80 -36.76 -12.97
C SER A 105 -3.44 -35.49 -13.74
N GLY A 106 -3.29 -34.37 -13.04
CA GLY A 106 -2.85 -33.10 -13.62
C GLY A 106 -3.15 -31.91 -12.73
N THR A 107 -2.66 -30.73 -13.15
CA THR A 107 -3.09 -29.43 -12.63
C THR A 107 -4.26 -28.98 -13.51
N ILE A 108 -5.46 -28.84 -12.94
CA ILE A 108 -6.68 -28.54 -13.71
C ILE A 108 -7.30 -27.20 -13.33
N PHE A 109 -7.18 -26.77 -12.06
CA PHE A 109 -7.59 -25.42 -11.69
C PHE A 109 -6.60 -24.42 -12.28
N ASP A 110 -6.94 -23.88 -13.46
CA ASP A 110 -6.14 -22.93 -14.22
C ASP A 110 -5.75 -21.75 -13.33
N VAL A 111 -4.44 -21.49 -13.29
CA VAL A 111 -3.75 -20.40 -12.57
C VAL A 111 -4.72 -19.25 -12.29
N TRP A 112 -5.31 -19.21 -11.09
CA TRP A 112 -6.08 -18.02 -10.73
C TRP A 112 -5.09 -16.98 -10.23
N ASP A 113 -4.86 -15.94 -11.04
CA ASP A 113 -3.86 -14.90 -10.85
C ASP A 113 -4.45 -13.63 -10.23
N GLN A 114 -5.60 -13.71 -9.55
CA GLN A 114 -6.27 -12.56 -8.92
C GLN A 114 -6.69 -12.87 -7.48
N ALA A 115 -6.00 -13.83 -6.85
CA ALA A 115 -6.31 -14.21 -5.48
C ALA A 115 -5.97 -13.06 -4.51
N PRO A 116 -6.86 -12.74 -3.56
CA PRO A 116 -6.61 -11.72 -2.55
C PRO A 116 -5.60 -12.20 -1.50
N ASP A 117 -5.27 -11.32 -0.55
CA ASP A 117 -4.37 -11.63 0.57
C ASP A 117 -4.84 -12.81 1.44
N LEU A 118 -6.14 -13.06 1.54
CA LEU A 118 -6.72 -14.15 2.33
C LEU A 118 -7.87 -14.79 1.55
N TYR A 119 -7.78 -16.08 1.32
CA TYR A 119 -8.82 -16.85 0.65
C TYR A 119 -8.84 -18.30 1.13
N CYS A 120 -9.97 -18.96 0.89
CA CYS A 120 -10.20 -20.35 1.27
C CYS A 120 -10.54 -21.16 0.01
N VAL A 121 -9.74 -22.18 -0.29
CA VAL A 121 -9.99 -23.11 -1.39
C VAL A 121 -10.85 -24.24 -0.86
N HIS A 122 -12.05 -24.41 -1.41
CA HIS A 122 -13.02 -25.42 -1.01
C HIS A 122 -13.12 -26.52 -2.06
N ILE A 123 -13.19 -27.76 -1.58
CA ILE A 123 -13.29 -28.93 -2.44
C ILE A 123 -14.26 -29.92 -1.79
N TYR A 124 -15.16 -30.49 -2.60
CA TYR A 124 -16.03 -31.57 -2.13
C TYR A 124 -16.42 -32.53 -3.27
N PRO A 125 -16.67 -33.82 -2.96
CA PRO A 125 -17.21 -34.76 -3.94
C PRO A 125 -18.67 -34.42 -4.24
N ILE A 126 -19.07 -34.38 -5.52
CA ILE A 126 -20.45 -33.99 -5.88
C ILE A 126 -21.50 -34.94 -5.30
N THR A 127 -21.13 -36.22 -5.13
CA THR A 127 -21.98 -37.24 -4.49
C THR A 127 -22.18 -37.00 -2.99
N GLU A 128 -21.26 -36.28 -2.34
CA GLU A 128 -21.30 -36.01 -0.89
C GLU A 128 -20.95 -34.54 -0.55
N PRO A 129 -21.83 -33.57 -0.87
CA PRO A 129 -21.54 -32.15 -0.63
C PRO A 129 -21.32 -31.77 0.82
N LYS A 130 -21.79 -32.61 1.76
CA LYS A 130 -21.55 -32.43 3.21
C LYS A 130 -20.09 -32.64 3.60
N ASN A 131 -19.35 -33.43 2.82
CA ASN A 131 -17.91 -33.62 2.99
C ASN A 131 -17.15 -32.50 2.27
N ASN A 132 -17.44 -31.24 2.62
CA ASN A 132 -16.70 -30.10 2.10
C ASN A 132 -15.50 -29.79 2.99
N LYS A 133 -14.31 -29.82 2.41
CA LYS A 133 -13.06 -29.45 3.09
C LYS A 133 -12.52 -28.17 2.49
N TYR A 134 -11.73 -27.46 3.28
CA TYR A 134 -11.07 -26.26 2.80
C TYR A 134 -9.67 -26.10 3.39
N VAL A 135 -8.84 -25.35 2.67
CA VAL A 135 -7.56 -24.85 3.16
C VAL A 135 -7.55 -23.33 3.07
N THR A 136 -7.02 -22.68 4.10
CA THR A 136 -6.83 -21.23 4.14
C THR A 136 -5.45 -20.91 3.60
N VAL A 137 -5.37 -19.93 2.71
CA VAL A 137 -4.11 -19.41 2.19
C VAL A 137 -4.01 -17.92 2.49
N THR A 138 -2.81 -17.46 2.85
CA THR A 138 -2.54 -16.06 3.16
C THR A 138 -1.31 -15.57 2.42
N LYS A 139 -1.48 -14.57 1.55
CA LYS A 139 -0.41 -13.80 0.88
C LYS A 139 0.64 -14.67 0.16
N ASP A 140 0.20 -15.74 -0.49
CA ASP A 140 1.11 -16.68 -1.14
C ASP A 140 0.49 -17.37 -2.35
N ASP A 141 1.36 -17.81 -3.25
CA ASP A 141 1.02 -18.72 -4.33
C ASP A 141 0.75 -20.11 -3.74
N ALA A 142 -0.42 -20.68 -4.03
CA ALA A 142 -0.83 -21.96 -3.45
C ALA A 142 -0.82 -23.08 -4.47
N CYS A 143 -0.27 -24.22 -4.05
CA CYS A 143 -0.49 -25.51 -4.67
C CYS A 143 -1.26 -26.40 -3.71
N VAL A 144 -2.51 -26.73 -4.07
CA VAL A 144 -3.39 -27.59 -3.28
C VAL A 144 -3.39 -28.99 -3.90
N PHE A 145 -2.98 -29.98 -3.11
CA PHE A 145 -2.98 -31.37 -3.54
C PHE A 145 -4.18 -32.11 -2.97
N VAL A 146 -5.01 -32.68 -3.84
CA VAL A 146 -6.19 -33.47 -3.45
C VAL A 146 -5.95 -34.91 -3.82
N HIS A 147 -6.07 -35.81 -2.84
CA HIS A 147 -5.81 -37.22 -3.07
C HIS A 147 -6.72 -38.13 -2.25
N GLY A 148 -6.82 -39.38 -2.70
CA GLY A 148 -7.65 -40.42 -2.09
C GLY A 148 -8.88 -40.77 -2.93
N ASP A 149 -9.95 -41.19 -2.28
CA ASP A 149 -11.19 -41.64 -2.91
C ASP A 149 -12.44 -41.24 -2.11
N LEU A 150 -13.62 -41.61 -2.62
CA LEU A 150 -14.91 -41.27 -2.00
C LEU A 150 -15.03 -41.68 -0.52
N PHE A 151 -14.30 -42.69 -0.06
CA PHE A 151 -14.35 -43.18 1.31
C PHE A 151 -13.31 -42.52 2.21
N SER A 152 -12.12 -42.24 1.65
CA SER A 152 -11.03 -41.61 2.39
C SER A 152 -10.24 -40.70 1.47
N TRP A 153 -10.36 -39.39 1.68
CA TRP A 153 -9.63 -38.37 0.92
C TRP A 153 -9.14 -37.25 1.80
N SER A 154 -8.12 -36.53 1.32
CA SER A 154 -7.52 -35.41 2.02
C SER A 154 -7.10 -34.31 1.05
N MET A 155 -6.82 -33.14 1.64
CA MET A 155 -6.35 -31.96 0.95
C MET A 155 -5.17 -31.39 1.72
N ASP A 156 -4.06 -31.23 1.01
CA ASP A 156 -2.81 -30.75 1.58
C ASP A 156 -2.33 -29.50 0.83
N LEU A 157 -1.81 -28.53 1.58
CA LEU A 157 -1.05 -27.44 1.00
C LEU A 157 0.40 -27.91 0.80
N VAL A 158 0.89 -27.86 -0.44
CA VAL A 158 2.26 -28.29 -0.79
C VAL A 158 3.06 -27.12 -1.38
N SER A 159 4.39 -27.26 -1.47
CA SER A 159 5.22 -26.25 -2.14
C SER A 159 4.69 -25.94 -3.54
N SER A 160 4.67 -24.66 -3.91
CA SER A 160 4.20 -24.16 -5.20
C SER A 160 4.91 -24.82 -6.39
N ASP A 161 6.17 -25.23 -6.21
CA ASP A 161 6.94 -26.01 -7.19
C ASP A 161 6.25 -27.31 -7.62
N ASN A 162 5.39 -27.91 -6.80
CA ASN A 162 4.67 -29.14 -7.16
C ASN A 162 3.58 -28.93 -8.21
N CYS A 163 3.11 -27.70 -8.38
CA CYS A 163 2.14 -27.32 -9.39
C CYS A 163 2.78 -26.69 -10.63
N TRP A 164 3.97 -26.10 -10.50
CA TRP A 164 4.61 -25.29 -11.54
C TRP A 164 5.99 -25.79 -12.02
N GLY A 165 6.57 -26.81 -11.37
CA GLY A 165 7.89 -27.39 -11.68
C GLY A 165 7.88 -28.61 -12.58
#